data_AF-A0A1C3NMS5-F1
#
_entry.id   AF-A0A1C3NMS5-F1
#
_cell.length_a   1.000
_cell.length_b   1.000
_cell.length_c   1.000
_cell.angle_alpha   90.00
_cell.angle_beta   90.00
_cell.angle_gamma   90.00
#
_symmetry.space_group_name_H-M   'P 1'
#
loop_
_entity.id
_entity.type
_entity.pdbx_description
1 polymer ?
#
loop_
_entity_poly.entity_id
_entity_poly.type
_entity_poly.pdbx_seq_one_letter_code
_entity_poly.pdbx_strand_id
1 'polypeptide(L)' 'MPTREELETRLDALQEELPQLSAEEDADFDYLDFQARADAILRSAAQDDAAFVRTRIDDMLTGAGLIPTDDAGHACG' A
#
# COMPACT_ATOMS: atom_id res chain seq x y z
N MET A 1 -12.39 16.82 1.92
CA MET A 1 -11.90 15.68 1.12
C MET A 1 -10.61 16.11 0.47
N PRO A 2 -9.50 15.39 0.67
CA PRO A 2 -8.25 15.63 -0.03
C PRO A 2 -8.46 15.48 -1.54
N THR A 3 -7.65 16.18 -2.33
CA THR A 3 -7.63 16.00 -3.79
C THR A 3 -6.93 14.69 -4.16
N ARG A 4 -7.08 14.25 -5.41
CA ARG A 4 -6.37 13.07 -5.92
C ARG A 4 -4.85 13.21 -5.76
N GLU A 5 -4.30 14.37 -6.09
CA GLU A 5 -2.87 14.66 -5.91
C GLU A 5 -2.41 14.55 -4.45
N GLU A 6 -3.23 14.98 -3.49
CA GLU A 6 -2.91 14.81 -2.07
C GLU A 6 -2.95 13.34 -1.64
N LEU A 7 -3.90 12.56 -2.16
CA LEU A 7 -3.96 11.11 -1.92
C LEU A 7 -2.74 10.41 -2.50
N GLU A 8 -2.34 10.77 -3.73
CA GLU A 8 -1.15 10.25 -4.40
C GLU A 8 0.12 10.56 -3.62
N THR A 9 0.29 11.80 -3.17
CA THR A 9 1.45 12.19 -2.35
C THR A 9 1.52 11.40 -1.04
N ARG A 10 0.38 11.15 -0.40
CA ARG A 10 0.32 10.34 0.83
C ARG A 10 0.60 8.87 0.58
N LEU A 11 0.15 8.34 -0.56
CA LEU A 11 0.41 6.97 -0.99
C LEU A 11 1.88 6.76 -1.37
N ASP A 12 2.50 7.72 -2.05
CA ASP A 12 3.91 7.69 -2.44
C ASP A 12 4.82 7.70 -1.21
N ALA A 13 4.55 8.58 -0.25
CA ALA A 13 5.25 8.59 1.03
C ALA A 13 5.11 7.24 1.78
N LEU A 14 3.92 6.64 1.78
CA LEU A 14 3.67 5.33 2.38
C LEU A 14 4.48 4.21 1.67
N GLN A 15 4.63 4.31 0.34
CA GLN A 15 5.42 3.39 -0.47
C GLN A 15 6.93 3.52 -0.20
N GLU A 16 7.44 4.73 0.01
CA GLU A 16 8.86 4.96 0.32
C GLU A 16 9.25 4.45 1.71
N GLU A 17 8.32 4.41 2.66
CA GLU A 17 8.55 3.88 4.01
C GLU A 17 8.53 2.33 4.06
N LEU A 18 7.77 1.67 3.18
CA LEU A 18 7.66 0.20 3.09
C LEU A 18 9.00 -0.57 3.04
N PRO A 19 9.95 -0.24 2.14
CA PRO A 19 11.24 -0.94 2.08
C PRO A 19 12.13 -0.65 3.29
N GLN A 20 11.95 0.49 3.96
CA GLN A 20 12.69 0.84 5.18
C GLN A 20 12.20 -0.03 6.35
N LEU A 21 10.88 -0.21 6.46
CA LEU A 21 10.24 -1.08 7.45
C LEU A 21 10.56 -2.57 7.23
N SER A 22 10.81 -2.99 5.99
CA SER A 22 11.20 -4.38 5.66
C SER A 22 12.68 -4.68 5.92
N ALA A 23 13.53 -3.65 5.97
CA ALA A 23 14.97 -3.78 6.15
C ALA A 23 15.40 -3.81 7.63
N GLU A 24 14.51 -3.43 8.55
CA GLU A 24 14.73 -3.59 9.98
C GLU A 24 14.56 -5.08 10.36
N GLU A 25 15.64 -5.85 10.20
CA GLU A 25 15.76 -7.32 10.40
C GLU A 25 15.23 -7.88 11.74
N ASP A 26 14.88 -7.04 12.72
CA ASP A 26 14.42 -7.42 14.07
C ASP A 26 13.05 -6.81 14.45
N ALA A 27 12.45 -5.99 13.59
CA ALA A 27 11.12 -5.44 13.81
C ALA A 27 10.08 -6.31 13.11
N ASP A 28 9.17 -6.89 13.88
CA ASP A 28 7.90 -7.41 13.36
C ASP A 28 7.29 -6.27 12.52
N PHE A 29 7.37 -6.37 11.18
CA PHE A 29 6.87 -5.33 10.28
C PHE A 29 5.50 -4.88 10.81
N ASP A 30 5.37 -3.61 11.20
CA ASP A 30 4.17 -3.04 11.83
C ASP A 30 3.03 -2.93 10.81
N TYR A 31 2.59 -4.08 10.31
CA TYR A 31 1.52 -4.25 9.35
C TYR A 31 0.24 -3.57 9.85
N LEU A 32 0.04 -3.53 11.17
CA LEU A 32 -1.07 -2.83 11.81
C LEU A 32 -0.98 -1.30 11.65
N ASP A 33 0.21 -0.69 11.82
CA ASP A 33 0.39 0.76 11.61
C ASP A 33 0.24 1.11 10.12
N PHE A 34 0.86 0.31 9.24
CA PHE A 34 0.70 0.46 7.80
C PHE A 34 -0.78 0.38 7.38
N GLN A 35 -1.49 -0.65 7.84
CA GLN A 35 -2.89 -0.86 7.49
C GLN A 35 -3.78 0.26 8.07
N ALA A 36 -3.47 0.77 9.27
CA ALA A 36 -4.18 1.91 9.85
C ALA A 36 -3.97 3.20 9.03
N ARG A 37 -2.75 3.47 8.55
CA ARG A 37 -2.46 4.61 7.66
C ARG A 37 -3.15 4.46 6.31
N ALA A 38 -3.07 3.28 5.70
CA ALA A 38 -3.71 2.96 4.44
C ALA A 38 -5.25 3.13 4.52
N ASP A 39 -5.88 2.62 5.59
CA ASP A 39 -7.32 2.78 5.83
C ASP A 39 -7.71 4.24 6.11
N ALA A 40 -6.87 5.01 6.80
CA ALA A 40 -7.09 6.43 7.02
C ALA A 40 -7.08 7.22 5.70
N ILE A 41 -6.16 6.90 4.76
CA ILE A 41 -6.14 7.50 3.42
C ILE A 41 -7.40 7.11 2.64
N LEU A 42 -7.78 5.83 2.68
CA LEU A 42 -8.98 5.32 2.01
C LEU A 42 -10.27 5.95 2.54
N ARG A 43 -10.41 6.11 3.86
CA ARG A 43 -11.56 6.79 4.50
C ARG A 43 -11.60 8.28 4.21
N SER A 44 -10.44 8.90 3.96
CA SER A 44 -10.36 10.31 3.59
C SER A 44 -10.73 10.53 2.12
N ALA A 45 -10.45 9.56 1.25
CA ALA A 45 -10.73 9.61 -0.18
C ALA A 45 -12.23 9.65 -0.51
N ALA A 46 -12.58 10.27 -1.63
CA ALA A 46 -13.92 10.17 -2.19
C ALA A 46 -14.18 8.75 -2.72
N GLN A 47 -15.45 8.35 -2.87
CA GLN A 47 -15.79 7.02 -3.41
C GLN A 47 -15.22 6.75 -4.80
N ASP A 48 -15.10 7.79 -5.63
CA ASP A 48 -14.50 7.70 -6.97
C ASP A 48 -13.00 7.38 -6.91
N ASP A 49 -12.30 7.97 -5.93
CA ASP A 49 -10.87 7.76 -5.70
C ASP A 49 -10.58 6.55 -4.78
N ALA A 50 -11.56 6.05 -4.03
CA ALA A 50 -11.38 4.93 -3.12
C ALA A 50 -10.93 3.65 -3.83
N ALA A 51 -11.45 3.39 -5.04
CA ALA A 51 -11.00 2.29 -5.87
C ALA A 51 -9.54 2.46 -6.29
N PHE A 52 -9.14 3.67 -6.68
CA PHE A 52 -7.76 4.00 -7.04
C PHE A 52 -6.79 3.83 -5.86
N VAL A 53 -7.14 4.40 -4.70
CA VAL A 53 -6.35 4.29 -3.47
C VAL A 53 -6.17 2.83 -3.07
N ARG A 54 -7.25 2.03 -3.12
CA ARG A 54 -7.20 0.60 -2.81
C ARG A 54 -6.30 -0.17 -3.76
N THR A 55 -6.43 0.02 -5.07
CA THR A 55 -5.55 -0.64 -6.06
C THR A 55 -4.09 -0.25 -5.85
N ARG A 56 -3.80 1.00 -5.51
CA ARG A 56 -2.42 1.45 -5.26
C ARG A 56 -1.81 0.81 -4.01
N ILE A 57 -2.58 0.68 -2.93
CA ILE A 57 -2.15 0.00 -1.70
C ILE A 57 -1.88 -1.49 -1.98
N ASP A 58 -2.73 -2.14 -2.76
CA ASP A 58 -2.58 -3.56 -3.14
C ASP A 58 -1.30 -3.79 -3.97
N ASP A 59 -1.02 -2.89 -4.91
CA ASP A 59 0.21 -2.87 -5.73
C ASP A 59 1.47 -2.63 -4.89
N MET A 60 1.41 -1.76 -3.88
CA MET A 60 2.51 -1.54 -2.94
C MET A 60 2.81 -2.79 -2.10
N LEU A 61 1.78 -3.42 -1.53
CA LEU A 61 1.94 -4.62 -0.71
C LEU A 61 2.46 -5.81 -1.52
N THR A 62 2.01 -5.91 -2.78
CA THR A 62 2.51 -6.82 -3.80
C THR A 62 4.00 -6.59 -4.06
N GLY A 63 4.41 -5.34 -4.34
CA GLY A 63 5.81 -4.99 -4.60
C GLY A 63 6.73 -5.21 -3.40
N ALA A 64 6.21 -5.07 -2.17
CA ALA A 64 6.93 -5.38 -0.94
C ALA A 64 6.97 -6.89 -0.61
N GLY A 65 6.27 -7.74 -1.37
CA GLY A 65 6.16 -9.18 -1.09
C GLY A 65 5.37 -9.53 0.17
N LEU A 66 4.57 -8.58 0.69
CA LEU A 66 3.79 -8.72 1.92
C LEU A 66 2.46 -9.44 1.70
N ILE A 67 1.88 -9.30 0.50
CA ILE A 67 0.76 -10.14 0.06
C ILE A 67 1.39 -11.21 -0.84
N PRO A 68 1.04 -12.50 -0.69
CA PRO A 68 1.33 -13.47 -1.72
C PRO A 68 0.60 -13.01 -2.97
N THR A 69 1.34 -12.38 -3.88
CA THR A 69 0.86 -12.19 -5.23
C THR A 69 0.60 -13.59 -5.74
N ASP A 70 -0.60 -13.83 -6.24
CA ASP A 70 -0.86 -14.98 -7.11
C ASP A 70 -0.12 -14.80 -8.45
N ASP A 71 1.09 -14.22 -8.44
CA ASP A 71 2.03 -14.14 -9.55
C ASP A 71 2.94 -15.39 -9.60
N ALA A 72 2.71 -16.37 -8.71
CA ALA A 72 3.22 -17.74 -8.87
C ALA A 72 2.39 -18.57 -9.88
N GLY A 73 1.37 -17.99 -10.52
CA GLY A 73 0.46 -18.68 -11.43
C GLY A 73 0.61 -18.38 -12.93
N HIS A 74 1.36 -17.34 -13.35
CA HIS A 74 1.50 -16.96 -14.77
C HIS A 74 2.88 -17.28 -15.36
N ALA A 75 3.45 -18.43 -14.99
CA ALA A 75 4.50 -19.10 -15.77
C ALA A 75 3.94 -20.41 -16.35
N CYS A 76 2.94 -20.30 -17.23
CA CYS A 76 2.59 -21.36 -18.17
C CYS A 76 2.35 -20.73 -19.54
N GLY A 77 3.34 -20.90 -20.42
CA GLY A 77 3.33 -20.48 -21.81
C GLY A 77 4.71 -20.62 -22.42
#